data_AF-A0A0M0BTN7-F1
#
_entry.id   AF-A0A0M0BTN7-F1
#
_cell.length_a   1.000
_cell.length_b   1.000
_cell.length_c   1.000
_cell.angle_alpha   90.00
_cell.angle_beta   90.00
_cell.angle_gamma   90.00
#
_symmetry.space_group_name_H-M   'P 1'
#
loop_
_entity.id
_entity.type
_entity.pdbx_description
1 polymer ?
#
loop_
_entity_poly.entity_id
_entity_poly.type
_entity_poly.pdbx_seq_one_letter_code
_entity_poly.pdbx_strand_id
1 'polypeptide(L)' 'MSKNQKLVLKFLEVKPEMTTRELAELVFGKPIGYKTKEYSSISRSLHSLERQGLIRRVQIKLRWKLKTRQ' A
#
# COMPACT_ATOMS: atom_id res chain seq x y z
N MET A 1 -9.96 13.59 6.83
CA MET A 1 -9.27 12.30 6.56
C MET A 1 -10.05 11.14 7.18
N SER A 2 -10.26 10.05 6.42
CA SER A 2 -10.92 8.83 6.88
C SER A 2 -10.05 8.01 7.85
N LYS A 3 -10.65 7.05 8.58
CA LYS A 3 -9.92 6.11 9.46
C LYS A 3 -8.81 5.37 8.69
N ASN A 4 -9.12 4.89 7.50
CA ASN A 4 -8.15 4.18 6.65
C ASN A 4 -7.01 5.10 6.20
N GLN A 5 -7.30 6.35 5.83
CA GLN A 5 -6.25 7.31 5.47
C GLN A 5 -5.28 7.57 6.62
N LYS A 6 -5.79 7.74 7.85
CA LYS A 6 -4.94 7.93 9.03
C LYS A 6 -4.04 6.71 9.29
N LEU A 7 -4.58 5.50 9.17
CA LEU A 7 -3.80 4.27 9.35
C LEU A 7 -2.73 4.10 8.26
N VAL A 8 -3.08 4.38 7.00
CA VAL A 8 -2.13 4.32 5.88
C VAL A 8 -0.93 5.24 6.11
N LEU A 9 -1.16 6.50 6.54
CA LEU A 9 -0.05 7.40 6.84
C LEU A 9 0.82 6.89 7.99
N LYS A 10 0.21 6.40 9.09
CA LYS A 10 0.96 5.80 10.21
C LYS A 10 1.83 4.62 9.77
N PHE A 11 1.33 3.76 8.89
CA PHE A 11 2.12 2.64 8.38
C PHE A 11 3.27 3.11 7.47
N LEU A 12 3.03 4.14 6.65
CA LEU A 12 4.05 4.73 5.79
C LEU A 12 5.12 5.51 6.57
N GLU A 13 4.78 6.08 7.74
CA GLU A 13 5.78 6.66 8.65
C GLU A 13 6.80 5.62 9.14
N VAL A 14 6.35 4.38 9.39
CA VAL A 14 7.21 3.27 9.85
C VAL A 14 7.93 2.57 8.68
N LYS A 15 7.22 2.32 7.58
CA LYS A 15 7.75 1.71 6.36
C LYS A 15 7.33 2.56 5.15
N PRO A 16 8.20 3.47 4.67
CA PRO A 16 7.86 4.49 3.68
C PRO A 16 7.50 3.95 2.29
N GLU A 17 7.83 2.68 2.02
CA GLU A 17 7.53 2.02 0.76
C GLU A 17 6.72 0.76 0.98
N MET A 18 5.44 0.81 0.61
CA MET A 18 4.53 -0.34 0.68
C MET A 18 3.61 -0.39 -0.53
N THR A 19 3.23 -1.60 -0.91
CA THR A 19 2.21 -1.84 -1.92
C THR A 19 0.82 -1.61 -1.33
N THR A 20 -0.14 -1.30 -2.21
CA THR A 20 -1.57 -1.20 -1.85
C THR A 20 -2.07 -2.45 -1.13
N ARG A 21 -1.57 -3.63 -1.51
CA ARG A 21 -1.95 -4.90 -0.90
C ARG A 21 -1.45 -5.01 0.53
N GLU A 22 -0.16 -4.77 0.77
CA GLU A 22 0.40 -4.80 2.14
C GLU A 22 -0.34 -3.82 3.06
N LEU A 23 -0.62 -2.61 2.58
CA LEU A 23 -1.38 -1.62 3.35
C LEU A 23 -2.80 -2.11 3.66
N ALA A 24 -3.47 -2.77 2.71
CA ALA A 24 -4.77 -3.36 2.96
C ALA A 24 -4.70 -4.50 3.99
N GLU A 25 -3.69 -5.36 3.91
CA GLU A 25 -3.48 -6.45 4.86
C GLU A 25 -3.24 -5.91 6.28
N LEU A 26 -2.44 -4.85 6.43
CA LEU A 26 -2.19 -4.19 7.72
C LEU A 26 -3.42 -3.47 8.27
N VAL A 27 -4.17 -2.74 7.43
CA VAL A 27 -5.37 -2.00 7.87
C VAL A 27 -6.49 -2.94 8.30
N PHE A 28 -6.66 -4.08 7.61
CA PHE A 28 -7.75 -5.01 7.86
C PHE A 28 -7.35 -6.24 8.69
N GLY A 29 -6.06 -6.42 8.98
CA GLY A 29 -5.55 -7.51 9.82
C GLY A 29 -5.74 -8.91 9.25
N LYS A 30 -5.90 -9.04 7.92
CA LYS A 30 -6.15 -10.32 7.23
C LYS A 30 -5.55 -10.30 5.82
N PRO A 31 -5.24 -11.45 5.21
CA PRO A 31 -4.81 -11.50 3.81
C PRO A 31 -5.86 -10.90 2.86
N ILE A 32 -5.43 -10.06 1.91
CA ILE A 32 -6.32 -9.33 0.99
C ILE A 32 -5.92 -9.60 -0.47
N GLY A 33 -6.89 -10.02 -1.28
CA GLY A 33 -6.75 -10.17 -2.72
C GLY A 33 -6.94 -8.86 -3.51
N TYR A 34 -6.36 -8.76 -4.71
CA TYR A 34 -6.43 -7.55 -5.54
C TYR A 34 -7.84 -7.15 -6.01
N LYS A 35 -8.81 -8.08 -6.02
CA LYS A 35 -10.19 -7.84 -6.48
C LYS A 35 -11.21 -7.64 -5.35
N THR A 36 -10.75 -7.43 -4.11
CA THR A 36 -11.67 -7.27 -2.96
C THR A 36 -12.11 -5.81 -2.77
N LYS A 37 -13.20 -5.63 -2.00
CA LYS A 37 -13.70 -4.30 -1.61
C LYS A 37 -12.70 -3.58 -0.71
N GLU A 38 -12.01 -4.31 0.15
CA GLU A 38 -10.96 -3.81 1.04
C GLU A 38 -9.79 -3.22 0.24
N TYR A 39 -9.28 -3.96 -0.75
CA TYR A 39 -8.22 -3.47 -1.64
C TYR A 39 -8.65 -2.19 -2.37
N SER A 40 -9.86 -2.19 -2.92
CA SER A 40 -10.43 -1.03 -3.63
C SER A 40 -10.63 0.18 -2.72
N SER A 41 -10.93 -0.05 -1.44
CA SER A 41 -11.06 1.01 -0.43
C SER A 41 -9.71 1.68 -0.14
N ILE A 42 -8.65 0.88 0.03
CA ILE A 42 -7.29 1.40 0.24
C ILE A 42 -6.76 2.08 -1.01
N SER A 43 -6.95 1.51 -2.20
CA SER A 43 -6.53 2.12 -3.46
C SER A 43 -7.14 3.51 -3.66
N ARG A 44 -8.45 3.69 -3.42
CA ARG A 44 -9.10 5.00 -3.47
C ARG A 44 -8.56 5.96 -2.41
N SER A 45 -8.25 5.44 -1.21
CA SER A 45 -7.67 6.24 -0.14
C SER A 45 -6.27 6.75 -0.50
N LEU A 46 -5.44 5.91 -1.12
CA LEU A 46 -4.11 6.26 -1.61
C LEU A 46 -4.18 7.32 -2.71
N HIS A 47 -5.04 7.16 -3.72
CA HIS A 47 -5.23 8.18 -4.75
C HIS A 47 -5.71 9.52 -4.18
N SER A 48 -6.56 9.49 -3.14
CA SER A 48 -7.01 10.71 -2.47
C SER A 48 -5.87 11.40 -1.72
N LEU A 49 -5.04 10.64 -1.00
CA LEU A 49 -3.86 11.16 -0.29
C LEU A 49 -2.78 11.69 -1.25
N GLU A 50 -2.58 11.02 -2.37
CA GLU A 50 -1.65 11.44 -3.43
C GLU A 50 -2.08 12.78 -4.04
N ARG A 51 -3.37 12.94 -4.36
CA ARG A 51 -3.91 14.22 -4.85
C ARG A 51 -3.78 15.36 -3.84
N GLN A 52 -3.74 15.04 -2.55
CA GLN A 52 -3.53 16.02 -1.47
C GLN A 52 -2.05 16.34 -1.25
N GLY A 53 -1.12 15.70 -1.96
CA GLY A 53 0.32 15.90 -1.79
C GLY A 53 0.90 15.26 -0.53
N LEU A 54 0.14 14.40 0.16
CA LEU A 54 0.57 13.77 1.41
C LEU A 54 1.45 12.53 1.18
N ILE A 55 1.27 11.87 0.04
CA ILE A 55 2.07 10.72 -0.39
C ILE A 55 2.36 10.84 -1.88
N ARG A 56 3.31 10.06 -2.38
CA ARG A 56 3.61 9.95 -3.81
C ARG A 56 3.74 8.49 -4.21
N ARG A 57 3.18 8.10 -5.35
CA ARG A 57 3.41 6.77 -5.89
C ARG A 57 4.87 6.64 -6.36
N VAL A 58 5.63 5.79 -5.66
CA VAL A 58 6.97 5.37 -6.09
C VAL A 58 6.81 4.13 -6.97
N GLN A 59 7.13 4.25 -8.26
CA GLN A 59 7.13 3.10 -9.16
C GLN A 59 8.44 2.32 -8.99
N ILE A 60 8.45 1.35 -8.09
CA ILE A 60 9.57 0.41 -7.98
C ILE A 60 9.56 -0.45 -9.25
N LYS A 61 10.56 -0.26 -10.11
CA LYS A 61 10.73 -1.03 -11.34
C LYS A 61 11.05 -2.49 -10.98
N LEU A 62 10.11 -3.40 -11.21
CA LEU A 62 10.33 -4.82 -11.54
C LEU A 62 11.43 -5.54 -10.72
N ARG A 63 11.10 -6.06 -9.54
CA ARG A 63 12.04 -6.90 -8.77
C ARG A 63 11.91 -8.38 -9.13
N TRP A 64 13.02 -8.97 -9.57
CA TRP A 64 13.16 -10.37 -9.95
C TRP A 64 14.25 -11.06 -9.12
N LYS A 65 14.13 -12.39 -9.06
CA LYS A 65 14.70 -13.36 -8.11
C LYS A 65 16.16 -13.77 -8.42
N LEU A 66 16.81 -14.40 -7.43
CA LEU A 66 18.16 -14.97 -7.48
C LEU A 66 18.39 -15.92 -8.68
N LYS A 67 19.60 -15.87 -9.27
CA LYS A 67 20.10 -16.89 -10.21
C LYS A 67 21.05 -17.85 -9.45
N THR A 68 20.60 -19.09 -9.27
CA THR A 68 21.30 -20.30 -8.77
C THR A 68 22.55 -20.64 -9.60
N ARG A 69 23.58 -21.44 -9.25
CA ARG A 69 23.96 -22.44 -8.21
C ARG A 69 25.50 -22.29 -8.01
N GLN A 70 26.04 -22.49 -6.80
CA GLN A 70 27.48 -22.82 -6.64
C GLN A 70 27.67 -24.32 -6.84
#